data_AF-A0A3M0Z5M0-F1
#
_entry.id   AF-A0A3M0Z5M0-F1
#
_cell.length_a   1.000
_cell.length_b   1.000
_cell.length_c   1.000
_cell.angle_alpha   90.00
_cell.angle_beta   90.00
_cell.angle_gamma   90.00
#
_symmetry.space_group_name_H-M   'P 1'
#
loop_
_entity.id
_entity.type
_entity.pdbx_description
1 polymer ?
#
loop_
_entity_poly.entity_id
_entity_poly.type
_entity_poly.pdbx_seq_one_letter_code
_entity_poly.pdbx_strand_id
1 'polypeptide(L)'
;MRFHSERWSIRLTTVIRTLGWILGAGIVFTAVLILLGHLAEAPFDRPDPKDRYSREELERVEKNRQCRSSSRIVFWQDVDYSKPDARWRPKNEAPILHTLVKEGKLPPVNKRVPSEPLVLKGIDGVGRYGGSWLRLAINQGDVYTISNRLSGATLLRFSPHGEPVVPHVAKSVVASLNNREFTITLRKGMKWSDGYPFTTEDVAFWVRDIAMNKTLNPTVPELLMHRGKVAEFEVRSPTVFVLRFKDPHPSFKYLLCRYAGSFIISYPKHYLIRFHPDLGDQEFIRREMERRHMISKVALFNFMADPGGYNNPECPRLWPWVPAEVAGHDEKVYVRNPFYFAVDVEGNQLPYIDRIVFQIKSREMLNLSAASGDVSMQGRHLQQKYYSTIMSRRHDFGYDVVHFRQPGTIALAFNLQRRIVPGKPSTRIKAELLRDRRFRQAVALAINRRQIISTVMDDLVSVHGGGPTAESPYYHKAMATAFTQ
;
A
#
# COMPACT_ATOMS: atom_id res chain seq x y z
N MET A 1 -76.93 47.36 -3.59
CA MET A 1 -75.67 46.83 -4.17
C MET A 1 -74.68 47.96 -4.42
N ARG A 2 -73.87 48.37 -3.43
CA ARG A 2 -72.71 49.29 -3.57
C ARG A 2 -72.02 49.48 -2.21
N PHE A 3 -71.55 48.41 -1.56
CA PHE A 3 -70.78 48.52 -0.30
C PHE A 3 -69.74 47.41 -0.08
N HIS A 4 -69.32 46.69 -1.13
CA HIS A 4 -68.32 45.61 -1.00
C HIS A 4 -67.06 45.76 -1.88
N SER A 5 -66.92 46.81 -2.71
CA SER A 5 -65.75 46.98 -3.57
C SER A 5 -64.59 47.76 -2.93
N GLU A 6 -64.83 48.66 -1.97
CA GLU A 6 -63.76 49.52 -1.40
C GLU A 6 -62.88 48.82 -0.36
N ARG A 7 -63.38 47.82 0.38
CA ARG A 7 -62.55 47.10 1.37
C ARG A 7 -61.53 46.14 0.75
N TRP A 8 -61.76 45.69 -0.49
CA TRP A 8 -60.84 44.80 -1.21
C TRP A 8 -59.69 45.57 -1.86
N SER A 9 -59.91 46.78 -2.36
CA SER A 9 -58.86 47.59 -3.01
C SER A 9 -57.77 48.03 -2.02
N ILE A 10 -58.14 48.37 -0.78
CA ILE A 10 -57.20 48.80 0.28
C ILE A 10 -56.35 47.61 0.79
N ARG A 11 -56.93 46.41 0.89
CA ARG A 11 -56.17 45.21 1.28
C ARG A 11 -55.21 44.74 0.19
N LEU A 12 -55.60 44.84 -1.08
CA LEU A 12 -54.76 44.43 -2.20
C LEU A 12 -53.55 45.36 -2.38
N THR A 13 -53.74 46.67 -2.26
CA THR A 13 -52.62 47.65 -2.31
C THR A 13 -51.64 47.47 -1.16
N THR A 14 -52.12 47.15 0.04
CA THR A 14 -51.25 46.88 1.19
C THR A 14 -50.44 45.59 0.97
N VAL A 15 -51.06 44.52 0.46
CA VAL A 15 -50.37 43.25 0.18
C VAL A 15 -49.33 43.39 -0.93
N ILE A 16 -49.65 44.10 -2.02
CA ILE A 16 -48.71 44.37 -3.13
C ILE A 16 -47.51 45.18 -2.63
N ARG A 17 -47.74 46.17 -1.77
CA ARG A 17 -46.67 47.01 -1.21
C ARG A 17 -45.78 46.22 -0.25
N THR A 18 -46.32 45.34 0.57
CA THR A 18 -45.55 44.46 1.46
C THR A 18 -44.74 43.42 0.65
N LEU A 19 -45.33 42.83 -0.40
CA LEU A 19 -44.62 41.92 -1.30
C LEU A 19 -43.48 42.63 -2.05
N GLY A 20 -43.70 43.86 -2.49
CA GLY A 20 -42.66 44.70 -3.10
C GLY A 20 -41.50 44.98 -2.15
N TRP A 21 -41.78 45.26 -0.88
CA TRP A 21 -40.74 45.43 0.16
C TRP A 21 -39.96 44.15 0.43
N ILE A 22 -40.63 43.00 0.50
CA ILE A 22 -39.96 41.70 0.70
C ILE A 22 -39.08 41.34 -0.50
N LEU A 23 -39.56 41.56 -1.72
CA LEU A 23 -38.76 41.33 -2.93
C LEU A 23 -37.55 42.27 -2.98
N GLY A 24 -37.75 43.56 -2.68
CA GLY A 24 -36.68 44.55 -2.65
C GLY A 24 -35.61 44.22 -1.60
N ALA A 25 -36.03 43.85 -0.38
CA ALA A 25 -35.10 43.41 0.67
C ALA A 25 -34.35 42.13 0.29
N GLY A 26 -35.01 41.18 -0.38
CA GLY A 26 -34.38 39.96 -0.88
C GLY A 26 -33.31 40.22 -1.95
N ILE A 27 -33.57 41.15 -2.88
CA ILE A 27 -32.61 41.55 -3.93
C ILE A 27 -31.39 42.24 -3.29
N VAL A 28 -31.61 43.17 -2.37
CA VAL A 28 -30.52 43.87 -1.67
C VAL A 28 -29.69 42.91 -0.83
N PHE A 29 -30.33 41.99 -0.10
CA PHE A 29 -29.62 40.97 0.69
C PHE A 29 -28.79 40.03 -0.21
N THR A 30 -29.32 39.63 -1.36
CA THR A 30 -28.60 38.80 -2.33
C THR A 30 -27.41 39.54 -2.94
N ALA A 31 -27.58 40.82 -3.30
CA ALA A 31 -26.50 41.66 -3.81
C ALA A 31 -25.39 41.85 -2.77
N VAL A 32 -25.74 42.05 -1.49
CA VAL A 32 -24.79 42.14 -0.38
C VAL A 32 -24.04 40.81 -0.18
N LEU A 33 -24.72 39.66 -0.29
CA LEU A 33 -24.07 38.35 -0.19
C LEU A 33 -23.12 38.07 -1.37
N ILE A 34 -23.45 38.51 -2.59
CA ILE A 34 -22.56 38.39 -3.76
C ILE A 34 -21.35 39.31 -3.58
N LEU A 35 -21.55 40.54 -3.11
CA LEU A 35 -20.46 41.49 -2.86
C LEU A 35 -19.54 41.00 -1.73
N LEU A 36 -20.10 40.49 -0.64
CA LEU A 36 -19.34 39.85 0.44
C LEU A 36 -18.65 38.56 -0.03
N GLY A 37 -19.25 37.83 -0.97
CA GLY A 37 -18.62 36.67 -1.64
C GLY A 37 -17.38 37.07 -2.42
N HIS A 38 -17.44 38.15 -3.20
CA HIS A 38 -16.29 38.68 -3.92
C HIS A 38 -15.23 39.32 -3.01
N LEU A 39 -15.63 39.92 -1.89
CA LEU A 39 -14.70 40.47 -0.89
C LEU A 39 -14.08 39.40 0.02
N ALA A 40 -14.72 38.24 0.17
CA ALA A 40 -14.23 37.11 0.97
C ALA A 40 -13.51 36.03 0.13
N GLU A 41 -13.46 36.17 -1.20
CA GLU A 41 -12.57 35.40 -2.06
C GLU A 41 -11.13 35.83 -1.81
N ALA A 42 -10.49 35.23 -0.80
CA ALA A 42 -9.05 35.11 -0.82
C ALA A 42 -8.68 34.37 -2.13
N PRO A 43 -7.72 34.88 -2.92
CA PRO A 43 -7.35 34.24 -4.18
C PRO A 43 -6.81 32.85 -3.84
N PHE A 44 -7.61 31.82 -4.13
CA PHE A 44 -7.05 30.50 -4.32
C PHE A 44 -6.40 30.55 -5.69
N ASP A 45 -5.09 30.79 -5.71
CA ASP A 45 -4.26 30.48 -6.87
C ASP A 45 -4.58 29.04 -7.29
N ARG A 46 -5.34 28.92 -8.37
CA ARG A 46 -5.38 27.69 -9.13
C ARG A 46 -4.13 27.73 -10.00
N PRO A 47 -3.16 26.83 -9.81
CA PRO A 47 -1.96 26.84 -10.64
C PRO A 47 -2.37 26.72 -12.12
N ASP A 48 -1.77 27.58 -12.94
CA ASP A 48 -1.94 27.62 -14.39
C ASP A 48 -1.47 26.26 -14.95
N PRO A 49 -2.15 25.66 -15.94
CA PRO A 49 -1.64 24.51 -16.70
C PRO A 49 -0.21 24.68 -17.26
N LYS A 50 0.33 25.91 -17.27
CA LYS A 50 1.71 26.27 -17.64
C LYS A 50 2.66 26.44 -16.46
N ASP A 51 2.24 26.24 -15.21
CA ASP A 51 3.12 26.23 -14.04
C ASP A 51 4.02 24.98 -14.05
N ARG A 52 5.03 25.04 -14.92
CA ARG A 52 6.17 24.15 -14.90
C ARG A 52 7.08 24.65 -13.79
N TYR A 53 7.03 23.95 -12.65
CA TYR A 53 8.04 24.10 -11.60
C TYR A 53 9.43 24.15 -12.22
N SER A 54 10.18 25.21 -11.94
CA SER A 54 11.57 25.34 -12.38
C SER A 54 12.41 24.20 -11.80
N ARG A 55 13.57 23.91 -12.40
CA ARG A 55 14.46 22.85 -11.93
C ARG A 55 14.88 23.07 -10.48
N GLU A 56 15.15 24.33 -10.11
CA GLU A 56 15.47 24.72 -8.73
C GLU A 56 14.28 24.53 -7.79
N GLU A 57 13.04 24.75 -8.23
CA GLU A 57 11.85 24.50 -7.41
C GLU A 57 11.58 23.01 -7.22
N LEU A 58 11.77 22.19 -8.25
CA LEU A 58 11.68 20.74 -8.14
C LEU A 58 12.77 20.20 -7.22
N GLU A 59 14.00 20.69 -7.33
CA GLU A 59 15.11 20.34 -6.44
C GLU A 59 14.86 20.85 -5.01
N ARG A 60 14.25 22.02 -4.83
CA ARG A 60 13.82 22.54 -3.52
C ARG A 60 12.70 21.71 -2.92
N VAL A 61 11.70 21.31 -3.70
CA VAL A 61 10.62 20.41 -3.28
C VAL A 61 11.20 19.04 -2.92
N GLU A 62 12.15 18.52 -3.69
CA GLU A 62 12.84 17.26 -3.40
C GLU A 62 13.70 17.34 -2.14
N LYS A 63 14.39 18.47 -1.94
CA LYS A 63 15.13 18.78 -0.71
C LYS A 63 14.19 18.97 0.49
N ASN A 64 12.98 19.46 0.28
CA ASN A 64 11.95 19.58 1.32
C ASN A 64 11.24 18.24 1.61
N ARG A 65 11.17 17.31 0.65
CA ARG A 65 10.78 15.90 0.87
C ARG A 65 11.81 15.16 1.73
N GLN A 66 13.03 15.67 1.82
CA GLN A 66 14.01 15.21 2.80
C GLN A 66 13.66 15.73 4.22
N CYS A 67 12.50 15.30 4.74
CA CYS A 67 12.05 15.36 6.15
C CYS A 67 13.22 15.46 7.15
N ARG A 68 13.39 16.67 7.69
CA ARG A 68 14.37 17.04 8.72
C ARG A 68 13.79 16.70 10.10
N SER A 69 14.07 15.51 10.62
CA SER A 69 14.24 15.28 12.07
C SER A 69 14.81 13.89 12.35
N SER A 70 15.84 13.86 13.21
CA SER A 70 16.40 12.76 14.02
C SER A 70 16.45 11.36 13.40
N SER A 71 17.61 10.99 12.84
CA SER A 71 18.00 9.66 12.33
C SER A 71 16.89 8.89 11.60
N ARG A 72 16.62 9.26 10.34
CA ARG A 72 15.75 8.49 9.45
C ARG A 72 16.19 7.02 9.47
N ILE A 73 15.30 6.13 9.89
CA ILE A 73 15.57 4.69 9.80
C ILE A 73 15.61 4.33 8.32
N VAL A 74 16.78 3.92 7.85
CA VAL A 74 16.99 3.41 6.49
C VAL A 74 17.75 2.09 6.63
N PHE A 75 17.08 0.99 6.29
CA PHE A 75 17.68 -0.34 6.42
C PHE A 75 18.59 -0.69 5.24
N TRP A 76 18.47 0.01 4.11
CA TRP A 76 19.32 -0.25 2.95
C TRP A 76 20.67 0.44 3.09
N GLN A 77 21.73 -0.28 2.72
CA GLN A 77 23.09 0.25 2.68
C GLN A 77 23.59 0.26 1.23
N ASP A 78 24.07 1.42 0.78
CA ASP A 78 24.82 1.48 -0.48
C ASP A 78 26.20 0.87 -0.29
N VAL A 79 26.62 0.06 -1.27
CA VAL A 79 27.89 -0.67 -1.22
C VAL A 79 28.60 -0.65 -2.56
N ASP A 80 29.93 -0.63 -2.50
CA ASP A 80 30.77 -0.72 -3.68
C ASP A 80 30.97 -2.18 -4.09
N TYR A 81 30.19 -2.64 -5.07
CA TYR A 81 30.23 -4.02 -5.58
C TYR A 81 31.55 -4.39 -6.27
N SER A 82 32.46 -3.45 -6.52
CA SER A 82 33.79 -3.74 -7.09
C SER A 82 34.76 -4.30 -6.05
N LYS A 83 34.50 -4.13 -4.75
CA LYS A 83 35.39 -4.58 -3.68
C LYS A 83 35.30 -6.10 -3.47
N PRO A 84 36.38 -6.87 -3.70
CA PRO A 84 36.34 -8.32 -3.55
C PRO A 84 36.23 -8.74 -2.08
N ASP A 85 36.93 -8.07 -1.17
CA ASP A 85 37.05 -8.46 0.25
C ASP A 85 36.06 -7.75 1.19
N ALA A 86 34.96 -7.24 0.64
CA ALA A 86 34.00 -6.49 1.44
C ALA A 86 33.26 -7.38 2.44
N ARG A 87 33.05 -6.91 3.68
CA ARG A 87 32.44 -7.70 4.76
C ARG A 87 31.05 -8.22 4.43
N TRP A 88 30.25 -7.45 3.69
CA TRP A 88 28.89 -7.79 3.28
C TRP A 88 28.82 -8.87 2.18
N ARG A 89 29.95 -9.33 1.63
CA ARG A 89 29.95 -10.41 0.63
C ARG A 89 29.31 -11.67 1.23
N PRO A 90 28.45 -12.39 0.48
CA PRO A 90 27.76 -13.56 1.01
C PRO A 90 28.76 -14.65 1.43
N LYS A 91 28.83 -14.92 2.73
CA LYS A 91 29.78 -15.89 3.31
C LYS A 91 29.17 -16.73 4.42
N ASN A 92 28.15 -16.21 5.10
CA ASN A 92 27.48 -16.91 6.18
C ASN A 92 26.04 -17.26 5.77
N GLU A 93 25.58 -18.40 6.24
CA GLU A 93 24.22 -18.90 6.05
C GLU A 93 23.66 -19.41 7.39
N ALA A 94 22.36 -19.64 7.44
CA ALA A 94 21.74 -20.11 8.65
C ALA A 94 22.10 -21.57 8.96
N PRO A 95 22.30 -21.95 10.25
CA PRO A 95 22.73 -23.30 10.63
C PRO A 95 21.86 -24.42 10.10
N ILE A 96 20.55 -24.21 9.97
CA ILE A 96 19.61 -25.22 9.45
C ILE A 96 19.90 -25.62 7.99
N LEU A 97 20.65 -24.80 7.24
CA LEU A 97 21.04 -25.08 5.85
C LEU A 97 22.35 -25.87 5.75
N HIS A 98 23.17 -25.92 6.80
CA HIS A 98 24.51 -26.51 6.75
C HIS A 98 24.49 -27.99 6.33
N THR A 99 23.54 -28.77 6.85
CA THR A 99 23.40 -30.19 6.50
C THR A 99 23.11 -30.35 5.01
N LEU A 100 22.18 -29.56 4.45
CA LEU A 100 21.84 -29.63 3.03
C LEU A 100 23.01 -29.24 2.13
N VAL A 101 23.83 -28.26 2.55
CA VAL A 101 25.04 -27.86 1.84
C VAL A 101 26.12 -28.94 1.92
N LYS A 102 26.35 -29.50 3.12
CA LYS A 102 27.32 -30.59 3.33
C LYS A 102 26.97 -31.85 2.54
N GLU A 103 25.68 -32.15 2.41
CA GLU A 103 25.16 -33.28 1.62
C GLU A 103 25.12 -32.99 0.11
N GLY A 104 25.48 -31.78 -0.34
CA GLY A 104 25.45 -31.39 -1.76
C GLY A 104 24.03 -31.19 -2.32
N LYS A 105 23.00 -31.23 -1.48
CA LYS A 105 21.59 -30.99 -1.85
C LYS A 105 21.28 -29.50 -2.04
N LEU A 106 22.14 -28.62 -1.51
CA LEU A 106 22.02 -27.18 -1.62
C LEU A 106 23.38 -26.58 -2.00
N PRO A 107 23.48 -25.70 -3.02
CA PRO A 107 24.75 -25.03 -3.31
C PRO A 107 25.23 -24.16 -2.13
N PRO A 108 26.54 -23.89 -2.00
CA PRO A 108 27.04 -22.98 -0.97
C PRO A 108 26.50 -21.55 -1.15
N VAL A 109 26.42 -20.77 -0.06
CA VAL A 109 25.80 -19.43 -0.04
C VAL A 109 26.27 -18.49 -1.16
N ASN A 110 27.57 -18.49 -1.48
CA ASN A 110 28.16 -17.63 -2.52
C ASN A 110 27.73 -18.01 -3.95
N LYS A 111 27.13 -19.19 -4.16
CA LYS A 111 26.51 -19.62 -5.42
C LYS A 111 25.00 -19.41 -5.42
N ARG A 112 24.38 -19.25 -4.25
CA ARG A 112 22.93 -19.02 -4.10
C ARG A 112 22.57 -17.54 -4.15
N VAL A 113 23.33 -16.72 -3.44
CA VAL A 113 23.14 -15.27 -3.36
C VAL A 113 23.86 -14.59 -4.54
N PRO A 114 23.24 -13.59 -5.21
CA PRO A 114 23.89 -12.86 -6.30
C PRO A 114 25.20 -12.19 -5.84
N SER A 115 26.10 -11.92 -6.80
CA SER A 115 27.32 -11.16 -6.54
C SER A 115 27.06 -9.69 -6.20
N GLU A 116 25.87 -9.17 -6.55
CA GLU A 116 25.38 -7.84 -6.20
C GLU A 116 24.13 -7.91 -5.29
N PRO A 117 24.26 -8.46 -4.07
CA PRO A 117 23.12 -8.66 -3.18
C PRO A 117 22.55 -7.35 -2.66
N LEU A 118 21.31 -7.39 -2.20
CA LEU A 118 20.75 -6.30 -1.41
C LEU A 118 21.41 -6.32 -0.01
N VAL A 119 22.13 -5.27 0.36
CA VAL A 119 22.75 -5.17 1.68
C VAL A 119 21.84 -4.40 2.63
N LEU A 120 21.47 -5.03 3.74
CA LEU A 120 20.60 -4.47 4.77
C LEU A 120 21.34 -4.28 6.10
N LYS A 121 21.06 -3.18 6.80
CA LYS A 121 21.56 -2.84 8.12
C LYS A 121 20.40 -2.81 9.11
N GLY A 122 20.38 -3.75 10.04
CA GLY A 122 19.39 -3.79 11.12
C GLY A 122 19.51 -2.58 12.04
N ILE A 123 18.38 -2.14 12.62
CA ILE A 123 18.36 -1.05 13.61
C ILE A 123 19.07 -1.42 14.90
N ASP A 124 18.98 -2.70 15.30
CA ASP A 124 19.57 -3.24 16.53
C ASP A 124 20.91 -3.94 16.25
N GLY A 125 21.48 -3.74 15.06
CA GLY A 125 22.72 -4.36 14.62
C GLY A 125 22.54 -5.70 13.90
N VAL A 126 23.57 -6.55 13.97
CA VAL A 126 23.61 -7.87 13.33
C VAL A 126 22.79 -8.86 14.15
N GLY A 127 21.80 -9.48 13.51
CA GLY A 127 20.90 -10.46 14.13
C GLY A 127 21.52 -11.85 14.30
N ARG A 128 20.75 -12.74 14.93
CA ARG A 128 21.12 -14.14 15.15
C ARG A 128 20.16 -15.05 14.39
N TYR A 129 20.72 -16.08 13.74
CA TYR A 129 19.92 -17.06 13.03
C TYR A 129 19.07 -17.92 13.98
N GLY A 130 17.92 -18.35 13.49
CA GLY A 130 17.07 -19.32 14.16
C GLY A 130 15.71 -18.77 14.56
N GLY A 131 14.92 -19.64 15.18
CA GLY A 131 13.64 -19.28 15.77
C GLY A 131 12.47 -19.31 14.79
N SER A 132 11.29 -19.17 15.37
CA SER A 132 10.01 -19.13 14.66
C SER A 132 9.30 -17.83 14.97
N TRP A 133 8.83 -17.14 13.94
CA TRP A 133 7.94 -16.00 14.11
C TRP A 133 6.51 -16.50 14.21
N LEU A 134 5.99 -16.59 15.44
CA LEU A 134 4.60 -16.98 15.70
C LEU A 134 3.67 -15.79 15.48
N ARG A 135 2.63 -16.02 14.67
CA ARG A 135 1.65 -15.02 14.24
C ARG A 135 0.24 -15.60 14.28
N LEU A 136 -0.75 -14.71 14.33
CA LEU A 136 -2.17 -15.09 14.31
C LEU A 136 -2.85 -14.49 13.09
N ALA A 137 -3.69 -15.28 12.42
CA ALA A 137 -4.54 -14.88 11.32
C ALA A 137 -6.01 -15.13 11.67
N ILE A 138 -6.92 -14.34 11.11
CA ILE A 138 -8.36 -14.49 11.40
C ILE A 138 -9.09 -15.47 10.48
N ASN A 139 -8.46 -15.87 9.38
CA ASN A 139 -8.91 -16.88 8.43
C ASN A 139 -7.76 -17.23 7.48
N GLN A 140 -7.95 -18.26 6.65
CA GLN A 140 -6.97 -18.69 5.64
C GLN A 140 -6.59 -17.57 4.66
N GLY A 141 -7.56 -16.76 4.22
CA GLY A 141 -7.30 -15.66 3.28
C GLY A 141 -6.45 -14.54 3.86
N ASP A 142 -6.42 -14.37 5.18
CA ASP A 142 -5.70 -13.30 5.89
C ASP A 142 -4.17 -13.49 5.89
N VAL A 143 -3.69 -14.71 5.62
CA VAL A 143 -2.25 -15.00 5.56
C VAL A 143 -1.56 -14.34 4.36
N TYR A 144 -2.32 -13.83 3.38
CA TYR A 144 -1.80 -13.02 2.25
C TYR A 144 -0.91 -11.84 2.71
N THR A 145 -1.00 -11.43 3.98
CA THR A 145 -0.07 -10.45 4.55
C THR A 145 1.40 -10.83 4.39
N ILE A 146 1.71 -12.12 4.21
CA ILE A 146 3.05 -12.60 3.87
C ILE A 146 3.55 -11.95 2.58
N SER A 147 2.73 -11.87 1.53
CA SER A 147 3.18 -11.40 0.21
C SER A 147 3.43 -9.90 0.17
N ASN A 148 2.65 -9.10 0.91
CA ASN A 148 2.66 -7.64 0.77
C ASN A 148 3.29 -6.86 1.93
N ARG A 149 3.36 -7.42 3.15
CA ARG A 149 3.88 -6.71 4.34
C ARG A 149 5.12 -7.36 4.93
N LEU A 150 5.25 -8.69 4.87
CA LEU A 150 6.37 -9.40 5.47
C LEU A 150 7.47 -9.72 4.45
N SER A 151 7.08 -10.26 3.30
CA SER A 151 7.98 -10.61 2.21
C SER A 151 8.11 -9.48 1.20
N GLY A 152 6.99 -8.89 0.77
CA GLY A 152 6.87 -7.61 0.07
C GLY A 152 7.88 -7.36 -1.05
N ALA A 153 8.23 -8.37 -1.86
CA ALA A 153 9.24 -8.18 -2.89
C ALA A 153 8.72 -7.20 -3.96
N THR A 154 9.38 -6.05 -4.04
CA THR A 154 9.08 -4.98 -5.00
C THR A 154 10.38 -4.56 -5.69
N LEU A 155 10.27 -3.82 -6.80
CA LEU A 155 11.46 -3.28 -7.48
C LEU A 155 12.17 -2.23 -6.61
N LEU A 156 11.40 -1.34 -6.00
CA LEU A 156 11.85 -0.33 -5.03
C LEU A 156 11.05 -0.48 -3.73
N ARG A 157 11.52 0.11 -2.63
CA ARG A 157 10.78 0.15 -1.37
C ARG A 157 10.74 1.55 -0.79
N PHE A 158 9.67 1.86 -0.08
CA PHE A 158 9.69 2.99 0.84
C PHE A 158 10.65 2.69 2.00
N SER A 159 11.38 3.69 2.47
CA SER A 159 11.93 3.62 3.81
C SER A 159 10.79 3.49 4.84
N PRO A 160 11.05 3.03 6.07
CA PRO A 160 10.07 3.04 7.16
C PRO A 160 9.31 4.37 7.35
N HIS A 161 9.94 5.49 7.02
CA HIS A 161 9.33 6.82 7.13
C HIS A 161 8.68 7.31 5.81
N GLY A 162 8.59 6.45 4.80
CA GLY A 162 8.07 6.78 3.48
C GLY A 162 9.11 7.35 2.51
N GLU A 163 10.22 7.92 3.01
CA GLU A 163 11.31 8.47 2.18
C GLU A 163 12.69 8.27 2.83
N PRO A 164 13.78 8.10 2.05
CA PRO A 164 13.78 8.01 0.59
C PRO A 164 13.17 6.69 0.10
N VAL A 165 12.75 6.67 -1.16
CA VAL A 165 12.57 5.41 -1.89
C VAL A 165 13.94 4.76 -2.10
N VAL A 166 14.08 3.49 -1.71
CA VAL A 166 15.33 2.72 -1.74
C VAL A 166 15.26 1.54 -2.71
N PRO A 167 16.41 1.10 -3.26
CA PRO A 167 16.52 -0.13 -4.06
C PRO A 167 16.02 -1.37 -3.33
N HIS A 168 15.45 -2.32 -4.07
CA HIS A 168 15.10 -3.65 -3.55
C HIS A 168 15.44 -4.73 -4.60
N VAL A 169 14.49 -5.26 -5.37
CA VAL A 169 14.80 -6.20 -6.47
C VAL A 169 15.52 -5.50 -7.61
N ALA A 170 15.14 -4.25 -7.92
CA ALA A 170 15.94 -3.40 -8.78
C ALA A 170 17.14 -2.86 -8.01
N LYS A 171 18.32 -2.94 -8.62
CA LYS A 171 19.52 -2.25 -8.19
C LYS A 171 19.36 -0.73 -8.36
N SER A 172 18.72 -0.30 -9.46
CA SER A 172 18.48 1.11 -9.75
C SER A 172 17.26 1.32 -10.63
N VAL A 173 16.64 2.50 -10.47
CA VAL A 173 15.59 3.01 -11.36
C VAL A 173 15.89 4.47 -11.69
N VAL A 174 16.28 4.72 -12.93
CA VAL A 174 16.65 6.04 -13.44
C VAL A 174 15.51 6.58 -14.29
N ALA A 175 14.99 7.75 -13.93
CA ALA A 175 13.98 8.45 -14.73
C ALA A 175 14.68 9.42 -15.70
N SER A 176 14.14 9.58 -16.90
CA SER A 176 14.51 10.66 -17.80
C SER A 176 14.13 12.02 -17.21
N LEU A 177 14.77 13.09 -17.68
CA LEU A 177 14.54 14.46 -17.20
C LEU A 177 13.06 14.89 -17.26
N ASN A 178 12.30 14.39 -18.24
CA ASN A 178 10.88 14.68 -18.42
C ASN A 178 9.94 13.67 -17.72
N ASN A 179 10.47 12.73 -16.92
CA ASN A 179 9.72 11.67 -16.25
C ASN A 179 8.85 10.82 -17.19
N ARG A 180 9.31 10.59 -18.43
CA ARG A 180 8.59 9.77 -19.42
C ARG A 180 9.23 8.42 -19.64
N GLU A 181 10.54 8.30 -19.50
CA GLU A 181 11.26 7.03 -19.64
C GLU A 181 11.85 6.64 -18.29
N PHE A 182 11.67 5.38 -17.90
CA PHE A 182 12.24 4.80 -16.70
C PHE A 182 13.08 3.61 -17.10
N THR A 183 14.39 3.68 -16.86
CA THR A 183 15.31 2.56 -17.03
C THR A 183 15.46 1.83 -15.71
N ILE A 184 15.08 0.56 -15.68
CA ILE A 184 15.14 -0.30 -14.50
C ILE A 184 16.29 -1.30 -14.70
N THR A 185 17.18 -1.39 -13.71
CA THR A 185 18.27 -2.36 -13.67
C THR A 185 18.03 -3.33 -12.52
N LEU A 186 17.83 -4.60 -12.84
CA LEU A 186 17.74 -5.72 -11.90
C LEU A 186 19.13 -6.08 -11.35
N ARG A 187 19.17 -6.72 -10.18
CA ARG A 187 20.43 -7.24 -9.63
C ARG A 187 20.89 -8.46 -10.41
N LYS A 188 22.17 -8.47 -10.81
CA LYS A 188 22.74 -9.57 -11.60
C LYS A 188 22.87 -10.83 -10.76
N GLY A 189 22.41 -11.97 -11.31
CA GLY A 189 22.56 -13.30 -10.69
C GLY A 189 21.50 -13.66 -9.65
N MET A 190 20.40 -12.90 -9.58
CA MET A 190 19.26 -13.29 -8.74
C MET A 190 18.66 -14.62 -9.20
N LYS A 191 18.07 -15.34 -8.26
CA LYS A 191 17.42 -16.63 -8.47
C LYS A 191 16.07 -16.65 -7.78
N TRP A 192 15.12 -17.38 -8.36
CA TRP A 192 13.89 -17.80 -7.72
C TRP A 192 14.18 -18.80 -6.60
N SER A 193 13.20 -19.07 -5.72
CA SER A 193 13.37 -19.95 -4.57
C SER A 193 13.68 -21.41 -4.90
N ASP A 194 13.45 -21.84 -6.14
CA ASP A 194 13.84 -23.15 -6.68
C ASP A 194 15.25 -23.14 -7.30
N GLY A 195 15.94 -22.01 -7.27
CA GLY A 195 17.28 -21.83 -7.82
C GLY A 195 17.33 -21.41 -9.29
N TYR A 196 16.18 -21.32 -9.98
CA TYR A 196 16.15 -20.89 -11.38
C TYR A 196 16.53 -19.41 -11.52
N PRO A 197 17.29 -18.98 -12.55
CA PRO A 197 17.66 -17.58 -12.72
C PRO A 197 16.45 -16.65 -12.85
N PHE A 198 16.47 -15.52 -12.14
CA PHE A 198 15.49 -14.44 -12.30
C PHE A 198 16.05 -13.38 -13.25
N THR A 199 15.34 -13.09 -14.34
CA THR A 199 15.81 -12.17 -15.39
C THR A 199 14.70 -11.29 -15.95
N THR A 200 15.02 -10.41 -16.89
CA THR A 200 14.03 -9.66 -17.66
C THR A 200 13.09 -10.55 -18.49
N GLU A 201 13.38 -11.84 -18.68
CA GLU A 201 12.43 -12.74 -19.32
C GLU A 201 11.18 -12.98 -18.48
N ASP A 202 11.33 -13.06 -17.15
CA ASP A 202 10.18 -13.16 -16.23
C ASP A 202 9.35 -11.88 -16.25
N VAL A 203 10.03 -10.73 -16.29
CA VAL A 203 9.39 -9.41 -16.44
C VAL A 203 8.65 -9.33 -17.77
N ALA A 204 9.28 -9.75 -18.86
CA ALA A 204 8.67 -9.73 -20.19
C ALA A 204 7.47 -10.67 -20.28
N PHE A 205 7.56 -11.85 -19.66
CA PHE A 205 6.44 -12.79 -19.57
C PHE A 205 5.25 -12.16 -18.86
N TRP A 206 5.47 -11.49 -17.72
CA TRP A 206 4.38 -10.77 -17.06
C TRP A 206 3.82 -9.64 -17.92
N VAL A 207 4.67 -8.78 -18.51
CA VAL A 207 4.18 -7.63 -19.29
C VAL A 207 3.42 -8.09 -20.54
N ARG A 208 4.01 -8.98 -21.34
CA ARG A 208 3.51 -9.32 -22.68
C ARG A 208 2.42 -10.37 -22.63
N ASP A 209 2.63 -11.44 -21.86
CA ASP A 209 1.80 -12.64 -21.93
C ASP A 209 0.72 -12.64 -20.84
N ILE A 210 0.89 -11.90 -19.74
CA ILE A 210 -0.09 -11.85 -18.66
C ILE A 210 -0.84 -10.51 -18.65
N ALA A 211 -0.15 -9.40 -18.43
CA ALA A 211 -0.76 -8.09 -18.22
C ALA A 211 -1.48 -7.55 -19.46
N MET A 212 -0.97 -7.86 -20.65
CA MET A 212 -1.56 -7.46 -21.94
C MET A 212 -2.51 -8.50 -22.54
N ASN A 213 -2.61 -9.69 -21.94
CA ASN A 213 -3.52 -10.74 -22.38
C ASN A 213 -4.94 -10.47 -21.87
N LYS A 214 -5.89 -10.22 -22.78
CA LYS A 214 -7.27 -9.88 -22.44
C LYS A 214 -8.07 -11.02 -21.79
N THR A 215 -7.66 -12.26 -22.01
CA THR A 215 -8.28 -13.44 -21.38
C THR A 215 -7.89 -13.52 -19.89
N LEU A 216 -6.62 -13.29 -19.58
CA LEU A 216 -6.12 -13.27 -18.20
C LEU A 216 -6.43 -11.96 -17.47
N ASN A 217 -6.28 -10.83 -18.15
CA ASN A 217 -6.47 -9.48 -17.63
C ASN A 217 -7.34 -8.65 -18.58
N PRO A 218 -8.66 -8.60 -18.36
CA PRO A 218 -9.57 -7.79 -19.17
C PRO A 218 -9.21 -6.30 -19.19
N THR A 219 -8.55 -5.81 -18.14
CA THR A 219 -8.04 -4.44 -18.04
C THR A 219 -6.53 -4.44 -17.83
N VAL A 220 -5.82 -3.59 -18.57
CA VAL A 220 -4.38 -3.39 -18.39
C VAL A 220 -4.09 -2.91 -16.95
N PRO A 221 -3.15 -3.54 -16.23
CA PRO A 221 -2.78 -3.13 -14.87
C PRO A 221 -2.30 -1.67 -14.78
N GLU A 222 -2.60 -1.02 -13.64
CA GLU A 222 -2.20 0.37 -13.34
C GLU A 222 -0.69 0.61 -13.55
N LEU A 223 0.14 -0.40 -13.28
CA LEU A 223 1.59 -0.32 -13.44
C LEU A 223 2.04 0.01 -14.88
N LEU A 224 1.25 -0.38 -15.87
CA LEU A 224 1.52 -0.13 -17.29
C LEU A 224 0.59 0.94 -17.87
N MET A 225 -0.23 1.59 -17.05
CA MET A 225 -1.27 2.51 -17.51
C MET A 225 -1.06 3.89 -16.89
N HIS A 226 -0.92 4.91 -17.74
CA HIS A 226 -0.86 6.30 -17.27
C HIS A 226 -1.79 7.18 -18.12
N ARG A 227 -2.74 7.86 -17.46
CA ARG A 227 -3.73 8.73 -18.12
C ARG A 227 -4.45 8.06 -19.31
N GLY A 228 -4.84 6.80 -19.13
CA GLY A 228 -5.57 6.03 -20.14
C GLY A 228 -4.72 5.52 -21.31
N LYS A 229 -3.39 5.65 -21.24
CA LYS A 229 -2.45 5.16 -22.25
C LYS A 229 -1.52 4.11 -21.67
N VAL A 230 -1.32 3.05 -22.43
CA VAL A 230 -0.39 1.96 -22.07
C VAL A 230 1.05 2.43 -22.27
N ALA A 231 1.93 2.04 -21.35
CA ALA A 231 3.36 2.27 -21.45
C ALA A 231 4.00 1.32 -22.48
N GLU A 232 4.98 1.83 -23.22
CA GLU A 232 5.83 0.97 -24.06
C GLU A 232 6.84 0.24 -23.17
N PHE A 233 7.10 -1.02 -23.48
CA PHE A 233 8.01 -1.88 -22.73
C PHE A 233 9.11 -2.44 -23.64
N GLU A 234 10.36 -2.24 -23.25
CA GLU A 234 11.55 -2.69 -23.99
C GLU A 234 12.50 -3.45 -23.04
N VAL A 235 12.99 -4.60 -23.48
CA VAL A 235 14.09 -5.32 -22.82
C VAL A 235 15.39 -4.95 -23.54
N ARG A 236 16.37 -4.42 -22.80
CA ARG A 236 17.70 -4.05 -23.33
C ARG A 236 18.77 -5.10 -23.06
N SER A 237 18.64 -5.86 -21.97
CA SER A 237 19.55 -6.95 -21.61
C SER A 237 18.87 -7.88 -20.59
N PRO A 238 19.46 -9.02 -20.20
CA PRO A 238 18.90 -9.92 -19.19
C PRO A 238 18.61 -9.28 -17.82
N THR A 239 19.14 -8.09 -17.55
CA THR A 239 18.96 -7.36 -16.29
C THR A 239 18.43 -5.94 -16.48
N VAL A 240 18.21 -5.47 -17.72
CA VAL A 240 17.81 -4.09 -17.99
C VAL A 240 16.57 -4.07 -18.85
N PHE A 241 15.53 -3.40 -18.36
CA PHE A 241 14.33 -3.11 -19.13
C PHE A 241 13.91 -1.64 -18.94
N VAL A 242 13.09 -1.16 -19.86
CA VAL A 242 12.67 0.24 -19.94
C VAL A 242 11.16 0.31 -20.11
N LEU A 243 10.55 1.22 -19.35
CA LEU A 243 9.15 1.60 -19.51
C LEU A 243 9.06 3.05 -20.00
N ARG A 244 8.30 3.29 -21.07
CA ARG A 244 8.07 4.64 -21.61
C ARG A 244 6.61 5.02 -21.56
N PHE A 245 6.33 6.17 -20.96
CA PHE A 245 5.00 6.74 -20.85
C PHE A 245 4.86 7.93 -21.80
N LYS A 246 3.70 8.03 -22.46
CA LYS A 246 3.40 9.15 -23.38
C LYS A 246 3.36 10.50 -22.66
N ASP A 247 2.88 10.52 -21.42
CA ASP A 247 2.79 11.71 -20.57
C ASP A 247 3.76 11.60 -19.38
N PRO A 248 4.29 12.73 -18.84
CA PRO A 248 5.16 12.69 -17.65
C PRO A 248 4.50 11.98 -16.47
N HIS A 249 5.22 11.06 -15.83
CA HIS A 249 4.76 10.24 -14.71
C HIS A 249 5.70 10.37 -13.48
N PRO A 250 5.79 11.55 -12.85
CA PRO A 250 6.73 11.80 -11.75
C PRO A 250 6.52 10.90 -10.52
N SER A 251 5.31 10.35 -10.36
CA SER A 251 4.96 9.44 -9.25
C SER A 251 5.27 7.96 -9.51
N PHE A 252 5.81 7.59 -10.68
CA PHE A 252 5.97 6.19 -11.08
C PHE A 252 6.85 5.39 -10.10
N LYS A 253 7.94 5.99 -9.59
CA LYS A 253 8.81 5.34 -8.59
C LYS A 253 8.06 4.93 -7.31
N TYR A 254 7.05 5.69 -6.91
CA TYR A 254 6.20 5.34 -5.76
C TYR A 254 5.26 4.18 -6.08
N LEU A 255 4.81 4.06 -7.33
CA LEU A 255 4.00 2.92 -7.77
C LEU A 255 4.81 1.61 -7.72
N LEU A 256 6.11 1.67 -8.08
CA LEU A 256 7.04 0.53 -7.96
C LEU A 256 7.25 0.05 -6.51
N CYS A 257 6.99 0.91 -5.52
CA CYS A 257 7.09 0.56 -4.10
C CYS A 257 5.84 -0.10 -3.53
N ARG A 258 4.70 0.03 -4.21
CA ARG A 258 3.41 -0.48 -3.75
C ARG A 258 3.26 -1.96 -4.08
N TYR A 259 2.24 -2.58 -3.47
CA TYR A 259 1.83 -3.95 -3.80
C TYR A 259 1.62 -4.16 -5.31
N ALA A 260 1.00 -3.21 -6.01
CA ALA A 260 0.84 -3.29 -7.47
C ALA A 260 2.18 -3.39 -8.22
N GLY A 261 3.23 -2.73 -7.71
CA GLY A 261 4.59 -2.80 -8.26
C GLY A 261 5.29 -4.15 -8.05
N SER A 262 4.73 -5.06 -7.22
CA SER A 262 5.26 -6.42 -7.06
C SER A 262 4.87 -7.36 -8.21
N PHE A 263 3.77 -7.09 -8.91
CA PHE A 263 3.24 -8.02 -9.91
C PHE A 263 4.20 -8.26 -11.07
N ILE A 264 4.90 -7.23 -11.53
CA ILE A 264 5.89 -7.33 -12.62
C ILE A 264 7.07 -8.29 -12.33
N ILE A 265 7.26 -8.71 -11.08
CA ILE A 265 8.32 -9.62 -10.64
C ILE A 265 7.80 -10.84 -9.86
N SER A 266 6.51 -11.16 -9.95
CA SER A 266 5.87 -12.23 -9.17
C SER A 266 5.50 -13.47 -9.97
N TYR A 267 5.86 -13.53 -11.25
CA TYR A 267 5.42 -14.58 -12.18
C TYR A 267 6.63 -15.29 -12.81
N PRO A 268 7.13 -16.39 -12.20
CA PRO A 268 8.25 -17.16 -12.72
C PRO A 268 7.87 -17.81 -14.06
N LYS A 269 8.48 -17.34 -15.16
CA LYS A 269 8.13 -17.78 -16.52
C LYS A 269 8.33 -19.28 -16.68
N HIS A 270 9.47 -19.79 -16.19
CA HIS A 270 9.87 -21.21 -16.31
C HIS A 270 8.87 -22.17 -15.64
N TYR A 271 8.16 -21.71 -14.60
CA TYR A 271 7.14 -22.49 -13.92
C TYR A 271 5.74 -22.27 -14.54
N LEU A 272 5.35 -21.02 -14.78
CA LEU A 272 3.97 -20.67 -15.11
C LEU A 272 3.60 -20.84 -16.58
N ILE A 273 4.56 -20.82 -17.50
CA ILE A 273 4.27 -20.87 -18.95
C ILE A 273 3.46 -22.11 -19.34
N ARG A 274 3.69 -23.25 -18.69
CA ARG A 274 2.97 -24.51 -18.96
C ARG A 274 1.48 -24.47 -18.58
N PHE A 275 1.09 -23.56 -17.70
CA PHE A 275 -0.30 -23.37 -17.26
C PHE A 275 -0.98 -22.20 -17.99
N HIS A 276 -0.24 -21.45 -18.82
CA HIS A 276 -0.75 -20.28 -19.50
C HIS A 276 -1.87 -20.68 -20.49
N PRO A 277 -3.06 -20.04 -20.47
CA PRO A 277 -4.21 -20.47 -21.26
C PRO A 277 -3.93 -20.62 -22.76
N ASP A 278 -3.09 -19.75 -23.32
CA ASP A 278 -2.81 -19.68 -24.75
C ASP A 278 -1.44 -20.27 -25.14
N LEU A 279 -0.51 -20.42 -24.20
CA LEU A 279 0.88 -20.82 -24.48
C LEU A 279 1.24 -22.20 -23.95
N GLY A 280 0.51 -22.68 -22.92
CA GLY A 280 0.71 -23.99 -22.35
C GLY A 280 0.12 -25.10 -23.23
N ASP A 281 0.59 -26.32 -23.00
CA ASP A 281 0.04 -27.51 -23.65
C ASP A 281 -1.42 -27.73 -23.20
N GLN A 282 -2.33 -27.78 -24.17
CA GLN A 282 -3.77 -27.75 -23.89
C GLN A 282 -4.26 -29.04 -23.25
N GLU A 283 -3.64 -30.17 -23.55
CA GLU A 283 -3.97 -31.46 -22.97
C GLU A 283 -3.45 -31.58 -21.53
N PHE A 284 -2.25 -31.08 -21.25
CA PHE A 284 -1.73 -30.89 -19.90
C PHE A 284 -2.65 -29.98 -19.07
N ILE A 285 -3.07 -28.83 -19.61
CA ILE A 285 -3.98 -27.90 -18.93
C ILE A 285 -5.32 -28.57 -18.63
N ARG A 286 -5.90 -29.29 -19.60
CA ARG A 286 -7.16 -30.03 -19.40
C ARG A 286 -7.05 -31.02 -18.24
N ARG A 287 -5.99 -31.84 -18.23
CA ARG A 287 -5.74 -32.81 -17.14
C ARG A 287 -5.55 -32.14 -15.79
N GLU A 288 -4.81 -31.03 -15.71
CA GLU A 288 -4.63 -30.28 -14.47
C GLU A 288 -5.92 -29.61 -14.00
N MET A 289 -6.76 -29.12 -14.92
CA MET A 289 -8.08 -28.59 -14.58
C MET A 289 -8.97 -29.68 -13.96
N GLU A 290 -9.01 -30.88 -14.56
CA GLU A 290 -9.77 -32.01 -14.03
C GLU A 290 -9.25 -32.44 -12.66
N ARG A 291 -7.92 -32.61 -12.53
CA ARG A 291 -7.28 -33.03 -11.27
C ARG A 291 -7.54 -32.07 -10.11
N ARG A 292 -7.64 -30.77 -10.40
CA ARG A 292 -7.82 -29.72 -9.39
C ARG A 292 -9.25 -29.17 -9.32
N HIS A 293 -10.18 -29.71 -10.10
CA HIS A 293 -11.56 -29.22 -10.23
C HIS A 293 -11.65 -27.72 -10.60
N MET A 294 -10.79 -27.26 -11.50
CA MET A 294 -10.77 -25.87 -11.96
C MET A 294 -11.82 -25.63 -13.05
N ILE A 295 -12.63 -24.60 -12.88
CA ILE A 295 -13.73 -24.26 -13.78
C ILE A 295 -13.30 -23.62 -15.10
N SER A 296 -12.05 -23.13 -15.19
CA SER A 296 -11.51 -22.52 -16.40
C SER A 296 -9.98 -22.50 -16.42
N LYS A 297 -9.38 -22.33 -17.61
CA LYS A 297 -7.93 -22.18 -17.78
C LYS A 297 -7.40 -20.97 -17.01
N VAL A 298 -8.18 -19.87 -16.98
CA VAL A 298 -7.84 -18.66 -16.22
C VAL A 298 -7.84 -18.93 -14.71
N ALA A 299 -8.83 -19.69 -14.22
CA ALA A 299 -8.88 -20.10 -12.82
C ALA A 299 -7.67 -20.98 -12.46
N LEU A 300 -7.33 -21.95 -13.31
CA LEU A 300 -6.13 -22.77 -13.12
C LEU A 300 -4.87 -21.90 -13.10
N PHE A 301 -4.67 -21.02 -14.09
CA PHE A 301 -3.49 -20.16 -14.15
C PHE A 301 -3.35 -19.29 -12.90
N ASN A 302 -4.43 -18.63 -12.47
CA ASN A 302 -4.42 -17.78 -11.29
C ASN A 302 -4.18 -18.58 -10.00
N PHE A 303 -4.72 -19.80 -9.91
CA PHE A 303 -4.44 -20.72 -8.80
C PHE A 303 -2.97 -21.15 -8.77
N MET A 304 -2.37 -21.46 -9.93
CA MET A 304 -0.96 -21.84 -10.01
C MET A 304 -0.01 -20.66 -9.79
N ALA A 305 -0.35 -19.47 -10.28
CA ALA A 305 0.43 -18.25 -10.04
C ALA A 305 0.38 -17.82 -8.58
N ASP A 306 -0.82 -17.87 -7.98
CA ASP A 306 -1.12 -17.52 -6.59
C ASP A 306 -0.28 -16.34 -6.09
N PRO A 307 -0.40 -15.11 -6.65
CA PRO A 307 0.47 -14.00 -6.26
C PRO A 307 0.42 -13.66 -4.75
N GLY A 308 -0.62 -14.12 -4.04
CA GLY A 308 -0.74 -14.02 -2.59
C GLY A 308 0.05 -15.07 -1.79
N GLY A 309 0.42 -16.20 -2.40
CA GLY A 309 1.25 -17.27 -1.83
C GLY A 309 0.62 -17.98 -0.63
N TYR A 310 -0.69 -18.24 -0.69
CA TYR A 310 -1.46 -18.91 0.37
C TYR A 310 -1.95 -20.32 -0.02
N ASN A 311 -2.02 -20.60 -1.32
CA ASN A 311 -2.58 -21.82 -1.88
C ASN A 311 -1.53 -22.71 -2.58
N ASN A 312 -0.56 -22.13 -3.29
CA ASN A 312 0.39 -22.89 -4.08
C ASN A 312 1.82 -22.79 -3.53
N PRO A 313 2.30 -23.79 -2.75
CA PRO A 313 3.67 -23.83 -2.25
C PRO A 313 4.70 -24.08 -3.36
N GLU A 314 4.30 -24.68 -4.49
CA GLU A 314 5.21 -25.03 -5.58
C GLU A 314 5.66 -23.82 -6.40
N CYS A 315 4.88 -22.73 -6.41
CA CYS A 315 5.19 -21.55 -7.23
C CYS A 315 6.43 -20.81 -6.69
N PRO A 316 7.54 -20.75 -7.45
CA PRO A 316 8.78 -20.12 -6.99
C PRO A 316 8.61 -18.63 -6.64
N ARG A 317 9.32 -18.15 -5.61
CA ARG A 317 9.23 -16.76 -5.12
C ARG A 317 10.58 -16.09 -4.92
N LEU A 318 10.59 -14.76 -5.02
CA LEU A 318 11.70 -13.89 -4.60
C LEU A 318 11.63 -13.48 -3.11
N TRP A 319 10.79 -14.16 -2.33
CA TRP A 319 10.47 -13.78 -0.95
C TRP A 319 11.51 -14.32 0.04
N PRO A 320 11.72 -13.68 1.21
CA PRO A 320 12.58 -14.20 2.28
C PRO A 320 12.06 -15.51 2.88
N TRP A 321 10.75 -15.73 2.88
CA TRP A 321 10.11 -17.00 3.27
C TRP A 321 9.14 -17.47 2.18
N VAL A 322 9.10 -18.78 1.95
CA VAL A 322 8.25 -19.47 0.97
C VAL A 322 7.28 -20.42 1.67
N PRO A 323 6.09 -20.67 1.11
CA PRO A 323 5.12 -21.56 1.75
C PRO A 323 5.69 -22.97 1.88
N ALA A 324 5.51 -23.60 3.03
CA ALA A 324 5.84 -25.01 3.22
C ALA A 324 4.66 -25.90 2.81
N GLU A 325 4.95 -27.11 2.33
CA GLU A 325 3.92 -28.08 1.91
C GLU A 325 3.05 -28.59 3.07
N VAL A 326 3.55 -28.55 4.31
CA VAL A 326 3.01 -29.29 5.47
C VAL A 326 1.93 -28.53 6.27
N ALA A 327 1.38 -27.44 5.75
CA ALA A 327 0.45 -26.63 6.51
C ALA A 327 -0.95 -27.26 6.62
N GLY A 328 -1.42 -27.53 7.85
CA GLY A 328 -2.77 -28.02 8.15
C GLY A 328 -3.88 -26.98 7.92
N HIS A 329 -5.13 -27.34 8.23
CA HIS A 329 -6.27 -26.41 8.08
C HIS A 329 -6.21 -25.22 9.06
N ASP A 330 -5.60 -25.39 10.23
CA ASP A 330 -5.61 -24.36 11.30
C ASP A 330 -4.28 -23.61 11.42
N GLU A 331 -3.31 -23.93 10.56
CA GLU A 331 -2.03 -23.24 10.51
C GLU A 331 -1.49 -23.07 9.09
N LYS A 332 -0.68 -22.04 8.87
CA LYS A 332 0.10 -21.84 7.63
C LYS A 332 1.55 -21.57 7.98
N VAL A 333 2.44 -22.39 7.43
CA VAL A 333 3.89 -22.34 7.70
C VAL A 333 4.63 -21.84 6.47
N TYR A 334 5.54 -20.90 6.69
CA TYR A 334 6.47 -20.40 5.68
C TYR A 334 7.90 -20.63 6.16
N VAL A 335 8.74 -21.23 5.34
CA VAL A 335 10.14 -21.53 5.65
C VAL A 335 11.07 -20.60 4.87
N ARG A 336 12.28 -20.37 5.37
CA ARG A 336 13.24 -19.47 4.71
C ARG A 336 13.52 -19.89 3.28
N ASN A 337 13.68 -18.91 2.41
CA ASN A 337 14.10 -19.10 1.03
C ASN A 337 15.64 -19.23 0.97
N PRO A 338 16.20 -20.39 0.60
CA PRO A 338 17.64 -20.54 0.49
C PRO A 338 18.23 -19.73 -0.68
N PHE A 339 17.44 -19.22 -1.63
CA PHE A 339 17.93 -18.37 -2.71
C PHE A 339 17.61 -16.89 -2.49
N TYR A 340 17.25 -16.49 -1.25
CA TYR A 340 17.00 -15.08 -0.98
C TYR A 340 18.25 -14.22 -1.23
N PHE A 341 18.04 -13.11 -1.91
CA PHE A 341 19.09 -12.32 -2.56
C PHE A 341 19.70 -11.22 -1.67
N ALA A 342 19.27 -11.14 -0.41
CA ALA A 342 19.71 -10.12 0.52
C ALA A 342 20.65 -10.67 1.59
N VAL A 343 21.56 -9.83 2.04
CA VAL A 343 22.53 -10.09 3.11
C VAL A 343 22.53 -8.91 4.08
N ASP A 344 23.05 -9.14 5.28
CA ASP A 344 23.39 -8.04 6.17
C ASP A 344 24.77 -7.43 5.88
N VAL A 345 25.18 -6.45 6.69
CA VAL A 345 26.48 -5.77 6.59
C VAL A 345 27.69 -6.68 6.85
N GLU A 346 27.51 -7.86 7.43
CA GLU A 346 28.55 -8.85 7.73
C GLU A 346 28.44 -10.09 6.83
N GLY A 347 27.63 -10.06 5.77
CA GLY A 347 27.56 -11.11 4.77
C GLY A 347 26.75 -12.34 5.20
N ASN A 348 25.91 -12.18 6.23
CA ASN A 348 24.92 -13.17 6.63
C ASN A 348 23.74 -13.12 5.66
N GLN A 349 23.49 -14.21 4.95
CA GLN A 349 22.30 -14.33 4.09
C GLN A 349 21.02 -14.21 4.93
N LEU A 350 20.14 -13.31 4.56
CA LEU A 350 18.86 -13.11 5.22
C LEU A 350 17.81 -14.11 4.70
N PRO A 351 16.70 -14.33 5.43
CA PRO A 351 16.36 -13.79 6.75
C PRO A 351 17.06 -14.51 7.92
N TYR A 352 17.16 -13.83 9.06
CA TYR A 352 17.61 -14.45 10.32
C TYR A 352 16.64 -15.51 10.85
N ILE A 353 15.34 -15.22 10.81
CA ILE A 353 14.29 -16.12 11.31
C ILE A 353 14.07 -17.26 10.29
N ASP A 354 13.99 -18.49 10.78
CA ASP A 354 13.94 -19.69 9.95
C ASP A 354 12.56 -19.93 9.35
N ARG A 355 11.50 -19.65 10.12
CA ARG A 355 10.11 -19.85 9.68
C ARG A 355 9.14 -18.84 10.29
N ILE A 356 8.03 -18.64 9.59
CA ILE A 356 6.86 -17.91 10.09
C ILE A 356 5.71 -18.91 10.20
N VAL A 357 5.03 -18.92 11.34
CA VAL A 357 3.87 -19.78 11.60
C VAL A 357 2.67 -18.91 11.88
N PHE A 358 1.66 -18.99 11.01
CA PHE A 358 0.36 -18.37 11.24
C PHE A 358 -0.59 -19.40 11.83
N GLN A 359 -1.07 -19.20 13.05
CA GLN A 359 -2.21 -19.94 13.58
C GLN A 359 -3.50 -19.20 13.24
N ILE A 360 -4.53 -19.93 12.85
CA ILE A 360 -5.82 -19.36 12.45
C ILE A 360 -6.77 -19.42 13.65
N LYS A 361 -7.24 -18.26 14.11
CA LYS A 361 -8.14 -18.13 15.26
C LYS A 361 -9.27 -17.14 14.94
N SER A 362 -10.40 -17.21 15.66
CA SER A 362 -11.41 -16.15 15.60
C SER A 362 -10.84 -14.81 16.09
N ARG A 363 -11.46 -13.69 15.72
CA ARG A 363 -10.94 -12.34 16.05
C ARG A 363 -10.87 -12.10 17.56
N GLU A 364 -11.86 -12.60 18.30
CA GLU A 364 -11.94 -12.53 19.76
C GLU A 364 -10.82 -13.35 20.40
N MET A 365 -10.66 -14.61 19.97
CA MET A 365 -9.61 -15.49 20.47
C MET A 365 -8.21 -14.98 20.13
N LEU A 366 -8.04 -14.33 18.98
CA LEU A 366 -6.76 -13.77 18.54
C LEU A 366 -6.21 -12.75 19.54
N ASN A 367 -7.04 -11.81 20.00
CA ASN A 367 -6.58 -10.76 20.91
C ASN A 367 -6.29 -11.30 22.31
N LEU A 368 -7.09 -12.25 22.79
CA LEU A 368 -6.82 -12.94 24.06
C LEU A 368 -5.54 -13.78 24.00
N SER A 369 -5.31 -14.47 22.88
CA SER A 369 -4.08 -15.25 22.63
C SER A 369 -2.85 -14.34 22.60
N ALA A 370 -2.94 -13.20 21.90
CA ALA A 370 -1.87 -12.22 21.87
C ALA A 370 -1.56 -11.66 23.28
N ALA A 371 -2.60 -11.40 24.09
CA ALA A 371 -2.41 -10.94 25.46
C ALA A 371 -1.75 -11.99 26.37
N SER A 372 -1.87 -13.28 26.03
CA SER A 372 -1.23 -14.41 26.71
C SER A 372 0.15 -14.80 26.15
N GLY A 373 0.74 -14.00 25.25
CA GLY A 373 2.08 -14.25 24.74
C GLY A 373 2.19 -15.31 23.62
N ASP A 374 1.08 -15.75 23.01
CA ASP A 374 1.08 -16.73 21.91
C ASP A 374 1.74 -16.21 20.60
N VAL A 375 2.22 -14.96 20.60
CA VAL A 375 2.68 -14.24 19.41
C VAL A 375 4.06 -13.65 19.65
N SER A 376 4.99 -13.87 18.72
CA SER A 376 6.35 -13.31 18.85
C SER A 376 6.38 -11.82 18.48
N MET A 377 5.69 -11.42 17.41
CA MET A 377 5.52 -10.01 17.01
C MET A 377 4.31 -9.85 16.09
N GLN A 378 3.39 -8.95 16.42
CA GLN A 378 2.25 -8.65 15.55
C GLN A 378 1.60 -7.33 15.92
N GLY A 379 1.22 -6.52 14.93
CA GLY A 379 0.25 -5.43 15.10
C GLY A 379 -1.09 -5.68 14.39
N ARG A 380 -1.12 -6.59 13.40
CA ARG A 380 -2.32 -6.86 12.60
C ARG A 380 -3.40 -7.54 13.47
N HIS A 381 -4.63 -7.03 13.39
CA HIS A 381 -5.82 -7.48 14.15
C HIS A 381 -5.78 -7.29 15.66
N LEU A 382 -4.71 -6.70 16.22
CA LEU A 382 -4.75 -6.22 17.59
C LEU A 382 -5.66 -5.00 17.66
N GLN A 383 -6.77 -5.12 18.38
CA GLN A 383 -7.79 -4.09 18.44
C GLN A 383 -7.61 -3.23 19.69
N GLN A 384 -7.84 -1.93 19.55
CA GLN A 384 -7.70 -0.98 20.65
C GLN A 384 -8.58 -1.32 21.86
N LYS A 385 -9.78 -1.90 21.69
CA LYS A 385 -10.62 -2.34 22.81
C LYS A 385 -9.97 -3.38 23.76
N TYR A 386 -8.90 -4.05 23.33
CA TYR A 386 -8.13 -4.99 24.16
C TYR A 386 -6.83 -4.37 24.69
N TYR A 387 -6.59 -3.08 24.47
CA TYR A 387 -5.35 -2.40 24.82
C TYR A 387 -5.00 -2.58 26.31
N SER A 388 -5.92 -2.24 27.21
CA SER A 388 -5.71 -2.38 28.66
C SER A 388 -5.41 -3.82 29.07
N THR A 389 -6.05 -4.81 28.45
CA THR A 389 -5.81 -6.25 28.70
C THR A 389 -4.42 -6.69 28.24
N ILE A 390 -3.96 -6.21 27.08
CA ILE A 390 -2.61 -6.49 26.57
C ILE A 390 -1.56 -5.77 27.43
N MET A 391 -1.81 -4.51 27.79
CA MET A 391 -0.90 -3.74 28.65
C MET A 391 -0.77 -4.33 30.05
N SER A 392 -1.85 -4.84 30.65
CA SER A 392 -1.82 -5.41 32.00
C SER A 392 -1.09 -6.75 32.06
N ARG A 393 -1.10 -7.53 30.97
CA ARG A 393 -0.47 -8.87 30.88
C ARG A 393 0.97 -8.88 30.39
N ARG A 394 1.51 -7.72 29.99
CA ARG A 394 2.86 -7.62 29.40
C ARG A 394 3.97 -8.17 30.30
N HIS A 395 3.85 -7.96 31.62
CA HIS A 395 4.82 -8.45 32.61
C HIS A 395 4.66 -9.94 32.86
N ASP A 396 3.42 -10.45 32.89
CA ASP A 396 3.12 -11.87 33.12
C ASP A 396 3.72 -12.77 32.03
N PHE A 397 3.76 -12.29 30.79
CA PHE A 397 4.22 -13.06 29.62
C PHE A 397 5.48 -12.50 28.95
N GLY A 398 6.13 -11.48 29.54
CA GLY A 398 7.43 -10.98 29.10
C GLY A 398 7.48 -10.39 27.68
N TYR A 399 6.48 -9.58 27.31
CA TYR A 399 6.47 -8.87 26.02
C TYR A 399 6.36 -7.36 26.17
N ASP A 400 6.71 -6.64 25.10
CA ASP A 400 6.55 -5.19 25.00
C ASP A 400 5.40 -4.80 24.08
N VAL A 401 4.73 -3.70 24.41
CA VAL A 401 3.68 -3.10 23.57
C VAL A 401 4.24 -1.86 22.88
N VAL A 402 4.54 -2.00 21.58
CA VAL A 402 5.11 -0.92 20.78
C VAL A 402 3.98 -0.08 20.16
N HIS A 403 3.98 1.22 20.49
CA HIS A 403 3.00 2.18 19.99
C HIS A 403 3.49 2.82 18.69
N PHE A 404 3.17 2.19 17.55
CA PHE A 404 3.43 2.81 16.25
C PHE A 404 2.43 3.95 16.00
N ARG A 405 2.92 5.18 15.85
CA ARG A 405 2.10 6.28 15.35
C ARG A 405 1.74 6.03 13.90
N GLN A 406 0.45 5.89 13.63
CA GLN A 406 -0.05 5.83 12.26
C GLN A 406 -0.40 7.25 11.78
N PRO A 407 0.12 7.70 10.61
CA PRO A 407 -0.27 8.96 10.00
C PRO A 407 -1.66 8.84 9.35
N GLY A 408 -2.66 8.54 10.16
CA GLY A 408 -4.04 8.30 9.74
C GLY A 408 -5.01 9.17 10.54
N THR A 409 -6.13 9.53 9.93
CA THR A 409 -7.24 10.21 10.61
C THR A 409 -8.46 9.31 10.58
N ILE A 410 -9.13 9.14 11.72
CA ILE A 410 -10.47 8.54 11.77
C ILE A 410 -11.45 9.68 11.46
N ALA A 411 -12.22 9.54 10.38
CA ALA A 411 -13.09 10.60 9.89
C ALA A 411 -14.49 10.08 9.54
N LEU A 412 -15.49 10.94 9.76
CA LEU A 412 -16.84 10.76 9.25
C LEU A 412 -16.94 11.40 7.86
N ALA A 413 -17.18 10.59 6.84
CA ALA A 413 -17.33 11.04 5.46
C ALA A 413 -18.81 11.05 5.04
N PHE A 414 -19.27 12.15 4.47
CA PHE A 414 -20.62 12.26 3.92
C PHE A 414 -20.64 11.90 2.44
N ASN A 415 -21.61 11.07 2.03
CA ASN A 415 -21.84 10.80 0.61
C ASN A 415 -22.49 12.02 -0.07
N LEU A 416 -21.69 12.82 -0.76
CA LEU A 416 -22.14 14.06 -1.42
C LEU A 416 -22.89 13.80 -2.74
N GLN A 417 -22.74 12.60 -3.31
CA GLN A 417 -23.41 12.12 -4.52
C GLN A 417 -24.56 11.16 -4.19
N ARG A 418 -25.20 11.34 -3.03
CA ARG A 418 -26.31 10.49 -2.60
C ARG A 418 -27.43 10.50 -3.66
N ARG A 419 -27.82 9.30 -4.12
CA ARG A 419 -28.92 9.11 -5.07
C ARG A 419 -30.22 9.73 -4.56
N ILE A 420 -30.85 10.54 -5.39
CA ILE A 420 -32.21 11.04 -5.20
C ILE A 420 -33.18 10.05 -5.83
N VAL A 421 -34.16 9.59 -5.06
CA VAL A 421 -35.16 8.61 -5.52
C VAL A 421 -36.41 9.37 -5.96
N PRO A 422 -36.84 9.23 -7.24
CA PRO A 422 -38.11 9.81 -7.69
C PRO A 422 -39.28 9.41 -6.79
N GLY A 423 -40.18 10.36 -6.52
CA GLY A 423 -41.33 10.13 -5.63
C GLY A 423 -40.99 10.06 -4.12
N LYS A 424 -39.73 10.23 -3.70
CA LYS A 424 -39.34 10.27 -2.27
C LYS A 424 -38.65 11.60 -1.90
N PRO A 425 -39.42 12.66 -1.54
CA PRO A 425 -38.88 13.99 -1.24
C PRO A 425 -37.79 14.00 -0.16
N SER A 426 -37.90 13.12 0.86
CA SER A 426 -36.91 12.99 1.93
C SER A 426 -35.50 12.67 1.43
N THR A 427 -35.37 11.96 0.31
CA THR A 427 -34.06 11.64 -0.29
C THR A 427 -33.39 12.87 -0.89
N ARG A 428 -34.18 13.77 -1.50
CA ARG A 428 -33.71 15.05 -2.03
C ARG A 428 -33.25 15.97 -0.91
N ILE A 429 -34.07 16.14 0.12
CA ILE A 429 -33.76 16.98 1.28
C ILE A 429 -32.46 16.51 1.94
N LYS A 430 -32.31 15.19 2.16
CA LYS A 430 -31.08 14.64 2.74
C LYS A 430 -29.86 14.89 1.84
N ALA A 431 -29.99 14.74 0.53
CA ALA A 431 -28.88 14.99 -0.41
C ALA A 431 -28.48 16.48 -0.46
N GLU A 432 -29.45 17.40 -0.36
CA GLU A 432 -29.19 18.84 -0.25
C GLU A 432 -28.49 19.19 1.07
N LEU A 433 -29.00 18.67 2.19
CA LEU A 433 -28.43 18.90 3.52
C LEU A 433 -26.97 18.41 3.62
N LEU A 434 -26.68 17.19 3.13
CA LEU A 434 -25.31 16.66 3.16
C LEU A 434 -24.34 17.45 2.27
N ARG A 435 -24.83 18.05 1.17
CA ARG A 435 -24.04 18.91 0.27
C ARG A 435 -23.80 20.30 0.85
N ASP A 436 -24.67 20.79 1.71
CA ASP A 436 -24.46 22.05 2.41
C ASP A 436 -23.21 21.98 3.31
N ARG A 437 -22.23 22.84 3.04
CA ARG A 437 -21.00 22.96 3.83
C ARG A 437 -21.30 23.31 5.28
N ARG A 438 -22.28 24.19 5.53
CA ARG A 438 -22.64 24.68 6.87
C ARG A 438 -23.15 23.55 7.75
N PHE A 439 -23.96 22.65 7.17
CA PHE A 439 -24.42 21.45 7.86
C PHE A 439 -23.24 20.57 8.29
N ARG A 440 -22.28 20.30 7.39
CA ARG A 440 -21.10 19.49 7.74
C ARG A 440 -20.23 20.15 8.81
N GLN A 441 -20.10 21.48 8.77
CA GLN A 441 -19.38 22.24 9.80
C GLN A 441 -20.10 22.17 11.16
N ALA A 442 -21.43 22.31 11.17
CA ALA A 442 -22.24 22.19 12.38
C ALA A 442 -22.11 20.80 13.00
N VAL A 443 -22.17 19.72 12.19
CA VAL A 443 -21.94 18.36 12.68
C VAL A 443 -20.51 18.21 13.22
N ALA A 444 -19.51 18.77 12.54
CA ALA A 444 -18.13 18.71 13.01
C ALA A 444 -17.94 19.38 14.37
N LEU A 445 -18.61 20.51 14.64
CA LEU A 445 -18.58 21.21 15.92
C LEU A 445 -19.39 20.51 17.02
N ALA A 446 -20.46 19.80 16.64
CA ALA A 446 -21.31 19.07 17.59
C ALA A 446 -20.66 17.78 18.15
N ILE A 447 -19.55 17.32 17.57
CA ILE A 447 -18.85 16.11 18.03
C ILE A 447 -17.85 16.47 19.12
N ASN A 448 -18.12 16.04 20.35
CA ASN A 448 -17.16 16.12 21.46
C ASN A 448 -16.05 15.07 21.30
N ARG A 449 -15.04 15.39 20.47
CA ARG A 449 -13.92 14.49 20.18
C ARG A 449 -13.11 14.16 21.43
N ARG A 450 -12.92 15.12 22.35
CA ARG A 450 -12.14 14.89 23.59
C ARG A 450 -12.79 13.82 24.45
N GLN A 451 -14.10 13.89 24.66
CA GLN A 451 -14.83 12.88 25.43
C GLN A 451 -14.77 11.50 24.78
N ILE A 452 -14.88 11.43 23.44
CA ILE A 452 -14.73 10.15 22.72
C ILE A 452 -13.32 9.58 22.94
N ILE A 453 -12.29 10.42 22.83
CA ILE A 453 -10.89 10.00 22.98
C ILE A 453 -10.63 9.46 24.38
N SER A 454 -11.05 10.19 25.42
CA SER A 454 -10.83 9.80 26.81
C SER A 454 -11.67 8.57 27.23
N THR A 455 -12.87 8.40 26.67
CA THR A 455 -13.79 7.34 27.09
C THR A 455 -13.63 6.04 26.30
N VAL A 456 -13.32 6.14 25.00
CA VAL A 456 -13.36 5.00 24.07
C VAL A 456 -11.97 4.63 23.55
N MET A 457 -11.04 5.60 23.44
CA MET A 457 -9.76 5.41 22.75
C MET A 457 -8.56 5.31 23.69
N ASP A 458 -8.77 5.21 24.99
CA ASP A 458 -7.72 5.15 26.03
C ASP A 458 -6.67 6.28 25.91
N ASP A 459 -7.09 7.47 25.45
CA ASP A 459 -6.20 8.62 25.18
C ASP A 459 -5.04 8.32 24.19
N LEU A 460 -5.16 7.27 23.36
CA LEU A 460 -4.14 6.85 22.41
C LEU A 460 -4.10 7.68 21.12
N VAL A 461 -5.05 8.57 20.92
CA VAL A 461 -5.17 9.41 19.71
C VAL A 461 -5.41 10.87 20.08
N SER A 462 -5.14 11.78 19.14
CA SER A 462 -5.33 13.22 19.33
C SER A 462 -6.52 13.74 18.53
N VAL A 463 -7.07 14.87 18.98
CA VAL A 463 -8.10 15.59 18.23
C VAL A 463 -7.51 16.10 16.91
N HIS A 464 -8.21 15.86 15.80
CA HIS A 464 -7.77 16.28 14.47
C HIS A 464 -8.97 16.71 13.61
N GLY A 465 -8.80 17.78 12.83
CA GLY A 465 -9.80 18.39 11.94
C GLY A 465 -9.87 17.74 10.55
N GLY A 466 -8.84 16.96 10.19
CA GLY A 466 -8.69 16.29 8.89
C GLY A 466 -7.42 16.71 8.16
N GLY A 467 -6.97 15.89 7.22
CA GLY A 467 -5.74 16.11 6.44
C GLY A 467 -4.50 15.38 6.98
N PRO A 468 -3.31 15.63 6.41
CA PRO A 468 -2.07 15.01 6.85
C PRO A 468 -1.69 15.40 8.28
N THR A 469 -1.02 14.50 9.03
CA THR A 469 -0.53 14.76 10.39
C THR A 469 0.72 15.66 10.39
N ALA A 470 1.11 16.19 11.55
CA ALA A 470 2.24 17.13 11.71
C ALA A 470 3.58 16.58 11.21
N GLU A 471 3.74 15.26 11.21
CA GLU A 471 4.94 14.57 10.74
C GLU A 471 5.02 14.47 9.21
N SER A 472 3.92 14.74 8.50
CA SER A 472 3.89 14.71 7.04
C SER A 472 4.53 15.98 6.46
N PRO A 473 5.32 15.89 5.37
CA PRO A 473 5.78 17.06 4.64
C PRO A 473 4.63 17.85 4.00
N TYR A 474 3.43 17.26 3.92
CA TYR A 474 2.21 17.89 3.43
C TYR A 474 1.30 18.38 4.57
N TYR A 475 1.81 18.49 5.80
CA TYR A 475 1.06 18.99 6.94
C TYR A 475 0.50 20.39 6.66
N HIS A 476 -0.78 20.57 6.95
CA HIS A 476 -1.43 21.86 6.83
C HIS A 476 -2.20 22.18 8.11
N LYS A 477 -1.61 23.02 8.96
CA LYS A 477 -2.11 23.33 10.30
C LYS A 477 -3.59 23.73 10.30
N ALA A 478 -4.01 24.61 9.39
CA ALA A 478 -5.39 25.06 9.35
C ALA A 478 -6.40 23.95 9.02
N MET A 479 -6.00 22.91 8.27
CA MET A 479 -6.85 21.73 8.05
C MET A 479 -6.86 20.84 9.30
N ALA A 480 -5.68 20.61 9.86
CA ALA A 480 -5.50 19.78 11.05
C ALA A 480 -6.24 20.31 12.29
N THR A 481 -6.45 21.62 12.40
CA THR A 481 -7.15 22.25 13.53
C THR A 481 -8.57 22.71 13.20
N ALA A 482 -9.06 22.47 11.98
CA ALA A 482 -10.41 22.90 11.58
C ALA A 482 -11.50 22.22 12.44
N PHE A 483 -12.38 23.01 13.06
CA PHE A 483 -13.53 22.52 13.84
C PHE A 483 -13.15 21.52 14.96
N THR A 484 -12.00 21.75 15.61
CA THR A 484 -11.42 20.89 16.67
C THR A 484 -11.60 21.43 18.10
N GLN A 485 -12.34 22.53 18.26
CA GLN A 485 -12.50 23.24 19.52
C GLN A 485 -13.00 22.31 20.65
#